data_AF-A0A8T5FN62-F1
#
_entry.id   AF-A0A8T5FN62-F1
#
_cell.length_a   1.000
_cell.length_b   1.000
_cell.length_c   1.000
_cell.angle_alpha   90.00
_cell.angle_beta   90.00
_cell.angle_gamma   90.00
#
_symmetry.space_group_name_H-M   'P 1'
#
loop_
_entity.id
_entity.type
_entity.pdbx_description
1 polymer ?
#
loop_
_entity_poly.entity_id
_entity_poly.type
_entity_poly.pdbx_seq_one_letter_code
_entity_poly.pdbx_strand_id
1 'polypeptide(L)'
;MKSRNHKYALILMAAVAMTATGALSTAYAQQTSDGMDGYVVGDPDGGAGIYTGNPNECWYDTDDDGVPDMYCYVDTGDMAWMLTASSLVLFMTPGVAFFYGGLARSKNAVNTIGMVFIIMGLMSVQWVLWGYSLAFGGVDSDANLFMGNLDYVGFNQVSHWAPLGAPSPCEDTWAHYYQMQTMKEGDVCSDTWPGTVPHQLFAMFQATFAIITPALIVGGLVDRMKFSAIVVFVLLWGTFVYDP
;
A
#
# COMPACT_ATOMS: atom_id res chain seq x y z
N MET A 1 -35.38 7.79 -9.67
CA MET A 1 -33.93 8.03 -9.86
C MET A 1 -33.40 7.06 -10.90
N LYS A 2 -33.20 7.50 -12.15
CA LYS A 2 -32.75 6.63 -13.27
C LYS A 2 -31.75 7.41 -14.11
N SER A 3 -30.56 7.64 -13.55
CA SER A 3 -29.46 8.30 -14.25
C SER A 3 -28.31 7.31 -14.41
N ARG A 4 -27.88 7.10 -15.65
CA ARG A 4 -26.81 6.20 -16.09
C ARG A 4 -25.50 6.41 -15.31
N ASN A 5 -25.31 7.59 -14.72
CA ASN A 5 -24.13 7.98 -13.97
C ASN A 5 -24.02 7.30 -12.59
N HIS A 6 -25.15 6.92 -11.99
CA HIS A 6 -25.15 6.18 -10.70
C HIS A 6 -24.56 4.78 -10.85
N LYS A 7 -24.74 4.14 -12.02
CA LYS A 7 -24.21 2.80 -12.29
C LYS A 7 -22.68 2.79 -12.33
N TYR A 8 -22.07 3.81 -12.94
CA TYR A 8 -20.61 3.94 -12.97
C TYR A 8 -20.02 4.23 -11.58
N ALA A 9 -20.68 5.06 -10.78
CA ALA A 9 -20.26 5.32 -9.39
C ALA A 9 -20.36 4.06 -8.51
N LEU A 10 -21.42 3.25 -8.69
CA LEU A 10 -21.60 1.98 -7.97
C LEU A 10 -20.57 0.92 -8.36
N ILE A 11 -20.23 0.84 -9.66
CA ILE A 11 -19.20 -0.08 -10.15
C ILE A 11 -17.81 0.30 -9.62
N LEU A 12 -17.49 1.60 -9.60
CA LEU A 12 -16.24 2.09 -9.00
C LEU A 12 -16.20 1.82 -7.49
N MET A 13 -17.29 2.04 -6.75
CA MET A 13 -17.39 1.70 -5.33
C MET A 13 -17.18 0.21 -5.04
N ALA A 14 -17.77 -0.65 -5.87
CA ALA A 14 -17.60 -2.09 -5.75
C ALA A 14 -16.14 -2.50 -5.99
N ALA A 15 -15.45 -1.87 -6.95
CA ALA A 15 -14.03 -2.11 -7.19
C ALA A 15 -13.17 -1.73 -5.98
N VAL A 16 -13.45 -0.60 -5.32
CA VAL A 16 -12.75 -0.16 -4.10
C VAL A 16 -12.93 -1.12 -2.94
N ALA A 17 -14.15 -1.61 -2.74
CA ALA A 17 -14.44 -2.59 -1.70
C ALA A 17 -13.68 -3.90 -1.96
N MET A 18 -13.54 -4.33 -3.22
CA MET A 18 -12.79 -5.54 -3.57
C MET A 18 -11.29 -5.36 -3.35
N THR A 19 -10.70 -4.21 -3.71
CA THR A 19 -9.27 -3.92 -3.46
C THR A 19 -8.96 -3.79 -1.98
N ALA A 20 -9.86 -3.20 -1.18
CA ALA A 20 -9.69 -3.10 0.28
C ALA A 20 -9.86 -4.46 0.98
N THR A 21 -10.74 -5.33 0.48
CA THR A 21 -10.97 -6.66 1.07
C THR A 21 -9.82 -7.62 0.78
N GLY A 22 -9.23 -7.57 -0.42
CA GLY A 22 -8.10 -8.43 -0.79
C GLY A 22 -6.83 -8.18 0.03
N ALA A 23 -6.58 -6.94 0.44
CA ALA A 23 -5.45 -6.59 1.31
C ALA A 23 -5.67 -6.96 2.79
N LEU A 24 -6.93 -7.10 3.23
CA LEU A 24 -7.28 -7.49 4.60
C LEU A 24 -7.36 -9.00 4.79
N SER A 25 -7.63 -9.78 3.73
CA SER A 25 -7.72 -11.25 3.80
C SER A 25 -6.38 -11.96 4.01
N THR A 26 -5.25 -11.30 3.73
CA THR A 26 -3.91 -11.87 3.91
C THR A 26 -3.39 -11.73 5.35
N ALA A 27 -3.97 -10.84 6.15
CA ALA A 27 -3.58 -10.61 7.54
C ALA A 27 -3.92 -11.75 8.51
N TYR A 28 -4.77 -12.71 8.10
CA TYR A 28 -5.30 -13.77 8.99
C TYR A 28 -4.74 -15.18 8.72
N ALA A 29 -3.77 -15.35 7.81
CA ALA A 29 -3.41 -16.68 7.30
C ALA A 29 -1.93 -17.10 7.43
N GLN A 30 -1.11 -16.46 8.27
CA GLN A 30 0.28 -16.92 8.48
C GLN A 30 0.58 -17.16 9.96
N GLN A 31 0.40 -18.40 10.38
CA GLN A 31 1.03 -18.92 11.59
C GLN A 31 2.21 -19.78 11.14
N THR A 32 3.44 -19.28 11.28
CA THR A 32 4.71 -19.89 10.82
C THR A 32 5.13 -21.17 11.56
N SER A 33 4.19 -21.82 12.26
CA SER A 33 4.45 -22.96 13.16
C SER A 33 3.60 -24.20 12.83
N ASP A 34 2.62 -24.12 11.92
CA ASP A 34 1.82 -25.28 11.53
C ASP A 34 2.01 -25.50 10.03
N GLY A 35 2.80 -26.52 9.68
CA GLY A 35 3.21 -26.89 8.32
C GLY A 35 2.05 -27.35 7.43
N MET A 36 1.07 -26.50 7.24
CA MET A 36 -0.09 -26.70 6.38
C MET A 36 0.04 -25.98 5.03
N ASP A 37 1.16 -25.31 4.76
CA ASP A 37 1.51 -24.73 3.45
C ASP A 37 2.77 -25.33 2.79
N GLY A 38 3.38 -26.36 3.40
CA GLY A 38 4.60 -26.98 2.90
C GLY A 38 5.91 -26.37 3.42
N TYR A 39 5.85 -25.31 4.23
CA TYR A 39 7.04 -24.73 4.87
C TYR A 39 7.55 -25.61 6.01
N VAL A 40 8.76 -26.15 5.84
CA VAL A 40 9.54 -26.83 6.89
C VAL A 40 10.77 -25.98 7.18
N VAL A 41 10.86 -25.44 8.40
CA VAL A 41 12.05 -24.71 8.86
C VAL A 41 13.27 -25.63 8.75
N GLY A 42 14.22 -25.28 7.88
CA GLY A 42 15.49 -26.00 7.70
C GLY A 42 15.52 -27.11 6.64
N ASP A 43 14.60 -27.12 5.68
CA ASP A 43 14.67 -27.98 4.48
C ASP A 43 15.23 -27.20 3.27
N PRO A 44 16.50 -27.44 2.84
CA PRO A 44 17.11 -26.75 1.71
C PRO A 44 16.45 -27.08 0.36
N ASP A 45 15.79 -28.24 0.24
CA ASP A 45 15.06 -28.62 -0.99
C ASP A 45 13.55 -28.26 -0.90
N GLY A 46 13.12 -27.69 0.23
CA GLY A 46 11.73 -27.38 0.58
C GLY A 46 11.46 -25.89 0.73
N GLY A 47 12.34 -25.03 0.21
CA GLY A 47 12.22 -23.58 0.24
C GLY A 47 10.80 -23.13 -0.15
N ALA A 48 10.26 -22.16 0.59
CA ALA A 48 9.00 -21.55 0.19
C ALA A 48 9.25 -20.90 -1.18
N GLY A 49 8.89 -21.60 -2.27
CA GLY A 49 9.16 -21.25 -3.65
C GLY A 49 8.42 -20.01 -4.14
N ILE A 50 8.61 -18.88 -3.46
CA ILE A 50 7.87 -17.63 -3.61
C ILE A 50 8.83 -16.45 -3.82
N TYR A 51 10.03 -16.71 -4.36
CA TYR A 51 10.89 -15.64 -4.87
C TYR A 51 10.16 -14.89 -5.97
N THR A 52 9.78 -13.65 -5.66
CA THR A 52 9.12 -12.75 -6.62
C THR A 52 10.09 -12.24 -7.69
N GLY A 53 11.39 -12.42 -7.48
CA GLY A 53 12.47 -11.91 -8.35
C GLY A 53 12.70 -10.41 -8.21
N ASN A 54 12.10 -9.76 -7.21
CA ASN A 54 12.30 -8.34 -6.95
C ASN A 54 13.61 -8.12 -6.17
N PRO A 55 14.61 -7.39 -6.73
CA PRO A 55 15.87 -7.12 -6.04
C PRO A 55 15.74 -6.14 -4.86
N ASN A 56 14.63 -5.41 -4.76
CA ASN A 56 14.38 -4.43 -3.70
C ASN A 56 13.67 -5.01 -2.48
N GLU A 57 13.26 -6.28 -2.55
CA GLU A 57 12.67 -7.00 -1.42
C GLU A 57 13.75 -7.77 -0.67
N CYS A 58 13.55 -7.89 0.65
CA CYS A 58 14.50 -8.51 1.54
C CYS A 58 14.30 -10.02 1.53
N TRP A 59 15.21 -10.65 0.80
CA TRP A 59 15.34 -12.07 0.63
C TRP A 59 16.77 -12.46 0.99
N TYR A 60 16.93 -13.59 1.69
CA TYR A 60 18.24 -14.12 2.05
C TYR A 60 18.31 -15.60 1.71
N ASP A 61 19.55 -16.06 1.59
CA ASP A 61 19.92 -17.42 1.24
C ASP A 61 20.34 -18.16 2.53
N THR A 62 19.67 -19.27 2.81
CA THR A 62 19.87 -20.10 4.01
C THR A 62 20.87 -21.23 3.77
N ASP A 63 21.10 -21.65 2.52
CA ASP A 63 21.92 -22.81 2.16
C ASP A 63 23.17 -22.48 1.31
N ASP A 64 23.43 -21.19 1.08
CA ASP A 64 24.60 -20.62 0.39
C ASP A 64 24.75 -21.14 -1.06
N ASP A 65 23.63 -21.44 -1.72
CA ASP A 65 23.56 -21.91 -3.11
C ASP A 65 23.55 -20.76 -4.15
N GLY A 66 23.43 -19.52 -3.67
CA GLY A 66 23.39 -18.29 -4.44
C GLY A 66 21.98 -17.90 -4.91
N VAL A 67 20.94 -18.60 -4.47
CA VAL A 67 19.55 -18.36 -4.78
C VAL A 67 18.81 -17.97 -3.50
N PRO A 68 18.06 -16.85 -3.56
CA PRO A 68 17.01 -16.57 -2.61
C PRO A 68 16.26 -17.80 -2.07
N ASP A 69 16.20 -18.14 -0.78
CA ASP A 69 15.36 -19.28 -0.31
C ASP A 69 14.48 -19.00 0.95
N MET A 70 14.79 -17.92 1.71
CA MET A 70 13.91 -17.35 2.73
C MET A 70 13.68 -15.81 2.64
N TYR A 71 12.53 -15.32 3.14
CA TYR A 71 12.25 -13.88 3.30
C TYR A 71 12.69 -13.36 4.67
N CYS A 72 13.08 -12.09 4.75
CA CYS A 72 13.50 -11.48 6.01
C CYS A 72 12.38 -11.38 7.04
N TYR A 73 12.74 -11.33 8.32
CA TYR A 73 11.80 -11.35 9.44
C TYR A 73 10.71 -10.29 9.35
N VAL A 74 9.46 -10.75 9.54
CA VAL A 74 8.25 -9.93 9.58
C VAL A 74 7.63 -10.04 10.97
N ASP A 75 7.34 -8.90 11.59
CA ASP A 75 6.77 -8.87 12.94
C ASP A 75 5.24 -8.78 12.91
N THR A 76 4.57 -9.74 13.54
CA THR A 76 3.09 -9.78 13.61
C THR A 76 2.47 -8.59 14.36
N GLY A 77 3.17 -8.03 15.36
CA GLY A 77 2.74 -6.85 16.10
C GLY A 77 2.77 -5.60 15.24
N ASP A 78 3.86 -5.42 14.49
CA ASP A 78 3.99 -4.30 13.54
C ASP A 78 2.96 -4.40 12.41
N MET A 79 2.72 -5.61 11.88
CA MET A 79 1.65 -5.84 10.91
C MET A 79 0.28 -5.46 11.46
N ALA A 80 -0.06 -5.92 12.67
CA ALA A 80 -1.34 -5.63 13.31
C ALA A 80 -1.53 -4.12 13.53
N TRP A 81 -0.46 -3.43 13.95
CA TRP A 81 -0.46 -1.99 14.09
C TRP A 81 -0.63 -1.28 12.75
N MET A 82 0.10 -1.67 11.71
CA MET A 82 0.01 -1.09 10.37
C MET A 82 -1.37 -1.26 9.74
N LEU A 83 -2.00 -2.42 9.90
CA LEU A 83 -3.38 -2.67 9.46
C LEU A 83 -4.38 -1.78 10.22
N THR A 84 -4.22 -1.69 11.54
CA THR A 84 -5.06 -0.82 12.37
C THR A 84 -4.89 0.63 11.97
N ALA A 85 -3.65 1.11 11.81
CA ALA A 85 -3.35 2.46 11.37
C ALA A 85 -3.92 2.75 9.96
N SER A 86 -3.78 1.83 9.01
CA SER A 86 -4.37 1.93 7.67
C SER A 86 -5.89 2.11 7.74
N SER A 87 -6.56 1.32 8.60
CA SER A 87 -8.01 1.42 8.79
C SER A 87 -8.45 2.78 9.35
N LEU A 88 -7.68 3.33 10.30
CA LEU A 88 -7.94 4.63 10.91
C LEU A 88 -7.73 5.78 9.91
N VAL A 89 -6.67 5.74 9.11
CA VAL A 89 -6.40 6.75 8.07
C VAL A 89 -7.46 6.68 6.97
N LEU A 90 -7.81 5.47 6.51
CA LEU A 90 -8.85 5.31 5.49
C LEU A 90 -10.20 5.86 5.98
N PHE A 91 -10.52 5.72 7.27
CA PHE A 91 -11.74 6.28 7.87
C PHE A 91 -11.80 7.81 7.86
N MET A 92 -10.66 8.50 7.73
CA MET A 92 -10.65 9.96 7.59
C MET A 92 -11.28 10.40 6.26
N THR A 93 -11.20 9.61 5.19
CA THR A 93 -11.73 9.96 3.87
C THR A 93 -13.26 10.18 3.86
N PRO A 94 -14.10 9.26 4.38
CA PRO A 94 -15.52 9.53 4.56
C PRO A 94 -15.78 10.63 5.61
N GLY A 95 -14.94 10.75 6.65
CA GLY A 95 -15.01 11.86 7.60
C GLY A 95 -14.87 13.23 6.92
N VAL A 96 -13.92 13.36 6.01
CA VAL A 96 -13.67 14.52 5.16
C VAL A 96 -14.85 14.77 4.21
N ALA A 97 -15.42 13.71 3.62
CA ALA A 97 -16.60 13.81 2.77
C ALA A 97 -17.79 14.43 3.52
N PHE A 98 -18.05 13.98 4.76
CA PHE A 98 -19.11 14.54 5.58
C PHE A 98 -18.79 15.95 6.07
N PHE A 99 -17.53 16.23 6.43
CA PHE A 99 -17.08 17.56 6.83
C PHE A 99 -17.35 18.59 5.73
N TYR A 100 -16.86 18.34 4.51
CA TYR A 100 -17.11 19.25 3.38
C TYR A 100 -18.56 19.22 2.89
N GLY A 101 -19.25 18.09 2.99
CA GLY A 101 -20.68 17.98 2.73
C GLY A 101 -21.52 18.85 3.67
N GLY A 102 -21.13 18.96 4.93
CA GLY A 102 -21.78 19.79 5.94
C GLY A 102 -21.48 21.29 5.80
N LEU A 103 -20.28 21.65 5.33
CA LEU A 103 -19.92 23.02 4.97
C LEU A 103 -20.58 23.48 3.67
N ALA A 104 -20.83 22.55 2.74
CA ALA A 104 -21.49 22.84 1.48
C ALA A 104 -22.96 23.25 1.70
N ARG A 105 -23.50 24.02 0.75
CA ARG A 105 -24.91 24.40 0.81
C ARG A 105 -25.78 23.13 0.78
N SER A 106 -26.83 23.06 1.60
CA SER A 106 -27.72 21.89 1.73
C SER A 106 -28.21 21.31 0.40
N LYS A 107 -28.43 22.16 -0.62
CA LYS A 107 -28.84 21.75 -1.96
C LYS A 107 -27.78 20.94 -2.74
N ASN A 108 -26.51 21.08 -2.37
CA ASN A 108 -25.35 20.48 -3.04
C ASN A 108 -24.62 19.43 -2.19
N ALA A 109 -24.98 19.27 -0.90
CA ALA A 109 -24.30 18.38 0.04
C ALA A 109 -24.15 16.93 -0.47
N VAL A 110 -25.19 16.37 -1.09
CA VAL A 110 -25.16 15.01 -1.65
C VAL A 110 -24.19 14.90 -2.83
N ASN A 111 -24.12 15.94 -3.66
CA ASN A 111 -23.21 15.98 -4.81
C ASN A 111 -21.75 16.04 -4.34
N THR A 112 -21.47 16.85 -3.32
CA THR A 112 -20.15 16.95 -2.67
C THR A 112 -19.69 15.61 -2.11
N ILE A 113 -20.55 14.96 -1.31
CA ILE A 113 -20.24 13.66 -0.71
C ILE A 113 -19.99 12.62 -1.81
N GLY A 114 -20.84 12.57 -2.83
CA GLY A 114 -20.71 11.65 -3.96
C GLY A 114 -19.41 11.84 -4.77
N MET A 115 -18.93 13.08 -4.92
CA MET A 115 -17.65 13.36 -5.60
C MET A 115 -16.46 12.81 -4.84
N VAL A 116 -16.38 13.03 -3.51
CA VAL A 116 -15.27 12.54 -2.68
C VAL A 116 -15.19 11.01 -2.72
N PHE A 117 -16.35 10.37 -2.65
CA PHE A 117 -16.49 8.93 -2.78
C PHE A 117 -15.96 8.40 -4.13
N ILE A 118 -16.31 9.06 -5.24
CA ILE A 118 -15.78 8.65 -6.56
C ILE A 118 -14.25 8.84 -6.64
N ILE A 119 -13.74 9.90 -6.06
CA ILE A 119 -12.30 10.22 -6.06
C ILE A 119 -11.52 9.21 -5.24
N MET A 120 -12.06 8.77 -4.12
CA MET A 120 -11.50 7.68 -3.34
C MET A 120 -11.27 6.44 -4.19
N GLY A 121 -12.23 6.08 -5.05
CA GLY A 121 -12.06 4.94 -5.96
C GLY A 121 -11.21 5.21 -7.19
N LEU A 122 -11.16 6.44 -7.65
CA LEU A 122 -10.27 6.84 -8.74
C LEU A 122 -8.80 6.74 -8.31
N MET A 123 -8.49 7.24 -7.11
CA MET A 123 -7.14 7.22 -6.56
C MET A 123 -6.69 5.82 -6.16
N SER A 124 -7.58 4.98 -5.62
CA SER A 124 -7.20 3.59 -5.31
C SER A 124 -6.80 2.82 -6.57
N VAL A 125 -7.49 3.04 -7.69
CA VAL A 125 -7.14 2.41 -8.98
C VAL A 125 -5.84 3.00 -9.53
N GLN A 126 -5.69 4.32 -9.52
CA GLN A 126 -4.48 4.98 -10.01
C GLN A 126 -3.24 4.55 -9.21
N TRP A 127 -3.37 4.40 -7.88
CA TRP A 127 -2.29 3.95 -7.00
C TRP A 127 -1.78 2.56 -7.37
N VAL A 128 -2.69 1.61 -7.57
CA VAL A 128 -2.33 0.23 -7.94
C VAL A 128 -1.76 0.16 -9.35
N LEU A 129 -2.31 0.93 -10.29
CA LEU A 129 -1.87 0.88 -11.69
C LEU A 129 -0.46 1.45 -11.87
N TRP A 130 -0.17 2.63 -11.34
CA TRP A 130 1.17 3.24 -11.50
C TRP A 130 1.61 4.14 -10.34
N GLY A 131 0.69 4.66 -9.53
CA GLY A 131 1.04 5.64 -8.49
C GLY A 131 2.05 5.11 -7.47
N TYR A 132 1.88 3.86 -7.03
CA TYR A 132 2.83 3.25 -6.11
C TYR A 132 4.24 3.13 -6.71
N SER A 133 4.33 2.73 -7.98
CA SER A 133 5.61 2.59 -8.69
C SER A 133 6.31 3.94 -8.86
N LEU A 134 5.56 4.99 -9.19
CA LEU A 134 6.12 6.33 -9.36
C LEU A 134 6.59 6.95 -8.04
N ALA A 135 5.95 6.61 -6.92
CA ALA A 135 6.31 7.15 -5.60
C ALA A 135 7.40 6.35 -4.86
N PHE A 136 7.36 5.02 -4.98
CA PHE A 136 8.22 4.12 -4.20
C PHE A 136 9.06 3.17 -5.07
N GLY A 137 9.10 3.38 -6.38
CA GLY A 137 9.98 2.64 -7.29
C GLY A 137 11.47 2.85 -6.97
N GLY A 138 12.29 1.85 -7.30
CA GLY A 138 13.73 1.90 -7.06
C GLY A 138 14.42 3.04 -7.79
N VAL A 139 15.50 3.57 -7.19
CA VAL A 139 16.33 4.62 -7.79
C VAL A 139 17.50 4.00 -8.51
N ASP A 140 17.33 3.73 -9.80
CA ASP A 140 18.37 3.09 -10.64
C ASP A 140 19.33 4.08 -11.31
N SER A 141 19.01 5.38 -11.29
CA SER A 141 19.79 6.44 -11.97
C SER A 141 19.52 7.81 -11.36
N ASP A 142 20.48 8.74 -11.46
CA ASP A 142 20.36 10.14 -10.98
C ASP A 142 19.14 10.88 -11.58
N ALA A 143 18.62 10.42 -12.72
CA ALA A 143 17.41 10.96 -13.36
C ALA A 143 16.10 10.59 -12.63
N ASN A 144 16.09 9.51 -11.86
CA ASN A 144 14.91 9.00 -11.14
C ASN A 144 14.85 9.50 -9.68
N LEU A 145 15.64 10.53 -9.33
CA LEU A 145 15.59 11.16 -8.00
C LEU A 145 14.29 11.92 -7.75
N PHE A 146 13.62 12.38 -8.80
CA PHE A 146 12.36 13.13 -8.71
C PHE A 146 11.12 12.26 -8.94
N MET A 147 11.26 11.10 -9.57
CA MET A 147 10.15 10.23 -9.91
C MET A 147 10.69 8.79 -9.99
N GLY A 148 10.02 7.86 -9.32
CA GLY A 148 10.39 6.45 -9.29
C GLY A 148 10.28 5.76 -10.65
N ASN A 149 10.57 4.46 -10.65
CA ASN A 149 10.53 3.63 -11.86
C ASN A 149 9.12 3.05 -12.14
N LEU A 150 8.99 2.22 -13.19
CA LEU A 150 7.71 1.60 -13.59
C LEU A 150 7.65 0.10 -13.30
N ASP A 151 8.52 -0.41 -12.43
CA ASP A 151 8.62 -1.85 -12.19
C ASP A 151 7.44 -2.41 -11.38
N TYR A 152 6.85 -1.56 -10.51
CA TYR A 152 5.71 -1.91 -9.66
C TYR A 152 4.35 -1.58 -10.27
N VAL A 153 4.31 -1.30 -11.57
CA VAL A 153 3.06 -1.06 -12.30
C VAL A 153 2.12 -2.26 -12.14
N GLY A 154 0.89 -2.00 -11.70
CA GLY A 154 -0.11 -3.03 -11.45
C GLY A 154 0.20 -3.93 -10.24
N PHE A 155 1.04 -3.48 -9.31
CA PHE A 155 1.58 -4.29 -8.20
C PHE A 155 2.35 -5.53 -8.68
N ASN A 156 2.93 -5.44 -9.87
CA ASN A 156 3.92 -6.41 -10.31
C ASN A 156 5.13 -6.34 -9.36
N GLN A 157 5.65 -7.49 -8.92
CA GLN A 157 6.78 -7.56 -7.98
C GLN A 157 6.56 -6.88 -6.61
N VAL A 158 5.31 -6.65 -6.21
CA VAL A 158 4.97 -6.18 -4.85
C VAL A 158 4.42 -7.37 -4.05
N SER A 159 5.28 -8.00 -3.25
CA SER A 159 4.93 -9.20 -2.48
C SER A 159 4.25 -8.85 -1.16
N HIS A 160 3.44 -9.77 -0.63
CA HIS A 160 2.89 -9.69 0.73
C HIS A 160 3.71 -10.45 1.76
N TRP A 161 4.86 -11.00 1.35
CA TRP A 161 5.66 -11.90 2.16
C TRP A 161 6.93 -11.20 2.65
N ALA A 162 7.65 -10.53 1.74
CA ALA A 162 8.94 -9.94 2.05
C ALA A 162 8.82 -8.44 2.36
N PRO A 163 9.57 -7.91 3.33
CA PRO A 163 9.73 -6.48 3.53
C PRO A 163 10.64 -5.89 2.44
N LEU A 164 10.63 -4.56 2.28
CA LEU A 164 11.58 -3.85 1.42
C LEU A 164 12.96 -3.79 2.07
N GLY A 165 14.05 -3.80 1.29
CA GLY A 165 15.43 -3.60 1.77
C GLY A 165 16.37 -4.78 1.53
N ALA A 166 17.62 -4.62 1.97
CA ALA A 166 18.64 -5.67 1.91
C ALA A 166 18.70 -6.47 3.23
N PRO A 167 19.10 -7.75 3.18
CA PRO A 167 19.22 -8.56 4.38
C PRO A 167 20.39 -8.09 5.26
N SER A 168 20.10 -7.87 6.54
CA SER A 168 21.08 -7.57 7.59
C SER A 168 20.76 -8.33 8.87
N PRO A 169 21.74 -8.55 9.77
CA PRO A 169 21.44 -9.02 11.12
C PRO A 169 20.42 -8.09 11.80
N CYS A 170 19.43 -8.65 12.51
CA CYS A 170 18.41 -7.83 13.18
C CYS A 170 19.01 -6.84 14.21
N GLU A 171 20.17 -7.15 14.77
CA GLU A 171 20.89 -6.33 15.77
C GLU A 171 21.36 -4.96 15.24
N ASP A 172 21.61 -4.84 13.94
CA ASP A 172 22.13 -3.61 13.32
C ASP A 172 21.02 -2.70 12.79
N THR A 173 19.76 -3.09 12.95
CA THR A 173 18.62 -2.34 12.42
C THR A 173 18.18 -1.20 13.34
N TRP A 174 17.54 -0.18 12.77
CA TRP A 174 16.89 0.89 13.51
C TRP A 174 15.88 0.36 14.55
N ALA A 175 15.20 -0.76 14.26
CA ALA A 175 14.20 -1.36 15.14
C ALA A 175 14.82 -2.00 16.40
N HIS A 176 16.05 -2.53 16.28
CA HIS A 176 16.80 -3.03 17.43
C HIS A 176 17.24 -1.91 18.38
N TYR A 177 17.69 -0.75 17.87
CA TYR A 177 18.03 0.42 18.70
C TYR A 177 16.87 0.91 19.58
N TYR A 178 15.62 0.77 19.11
CA TYR A 178 14.41 1.11 19.87
C TYR A 178 13.82 -0.07 20.67
N GLN A 179 14.59 -1.15 20.83
CA GLN A 179 14.21 -2.34 21.59
C GLN A 179 12.94 -3.05 21.10
N MET A 180 12.54 -2.86 19.84
CA MET A 180 11.37 -3.56 19.27
C MET A 180 11.74 -4.99 18.84
N GLN A 181 13.03 -5.26 18.61
CA GLN A 181 13.55 -6.56 18.13
C GLN A 181 14.58 -7.21 19.06
N THR A 182 14.74 -6.72 20.29
CA THR A 182 15.73 -7.24 21.26
C THR A 182 15.50 -8.69 21.70
N MET A 183 14.43 -9.35 21.23
CA MET A 183 14.15 -10.77 21.49
C MET A 183 14.56 -11.70 20.34
N LYS A 184 15.24 -11.18 19.31
CA LYS A 184 15.46 -11.85 18.01
C LYS A 184 16.93 -11.86 17.59
N GLU A 185 17.81 -12.21 18.54
CA GLU A 185 19.26 -12.36 18.32
C GLU A 185 19.51 -13.57 17.38
N GLY A 186 20.16 -13.33 16.23
CA GLY A 186 20.45 -14.36 15.23
C GLY A 186 19.47 -14.49 14.05
N ASP A 187 18.35 -13.77 14.03
CA ASP A 187 17.45 -13.72 12.87
C ASP A 187 17.93 -12.67 11.83
N VAL A 188 17.52 -12.84 10.57
CA VAL A 188 17.80 -11.90 9.46
C VAL A 188 16.62 -10.93 9.29
N CYS A 189 16.90 -9.63 9.29
CA CYS A 189 15.93 -8.55 9.13
C CYS A 189 16.27 -7.69 7.91
N SER A 190 15.33 -6.84 7.48
CA SER A 190 15.64 -5.79 6.51
C SER A 190 16.37 -4.61 7.17
N ASP A 191 17.38 -4.11 6.45
CA ASP A 191 18.17 -2.93 6.83
C ASP A 191 17.43 -1.60 6.63
N THR A 192 16.34 -1.58 5.84
CA THR A 192 15.58 -0.36 5.54
C THR A 192 14.33 -0.21 6.40
N TRP A 193 13.68 0.95 6.30
CA TRP A 193 12.38 1.20 6.93
C TRP A 193 11.28 1.13 5.87
N PRO A 194 10.18 0.38 6.08
CA PRO A 194 9.82 -0.40 7.27
C PRO A 194 10.28 -1.87 7.22
N GLY A 195 11.37 -2.21 7.92
CA GLY A 195 12.05 -3.50 7.79
C GLY A 195 11.37 -4.74 8.39
N THR A 196 10.20 -4.58 9.01
CA THR A 196 9.40 -5.67 9.63
C THR A 196 8.01 -5.81 9.04
N VAL A 197 7.69 -5.01 8.01
CA VAL A 197 6.35 -4.92 7.43
C VAL A 197 6.43 -5.37 5.98
N PRO A 198 5.56 -6.28 5.51
CA PRO A 198 5.60 -6.72 4.12
C PRO A 198 5.37 -5.57 3.14
N HIS A 199 6.05 -5.66 2.00
CA HIS A 199 6.05 -4.64 0.96
C HIS A 199 4.62 -4.24 0.53
N GLN A 200 3.72 -5.21 0.29
CA GLN A 200 2.33 -4.94 -0.07
C GLN A 200 1.54 -4.23 1.05
N LEU A 201 1.79 -4.56 2.32
CA LEU A 201 1.12 -3.91 3.44
C LEU A 201 1.54 -2.45 3.55
N PHE A 202 2.83 -2.17 3.36
CA PHE A 202 3.34 -0.80 3.27
C PHE A 202 2.74 -0.04 2.09
N ALA A 203 2.67 -0.66 0.91
CA ALA A 203 2.06 -0.06 -0.28
C ALA A 203 0.58 0.33 -0.06
N MET A 204 -0.18 -0.53 0.63
CA MET A 204 -1.58 -0.26 0.98
C MET A 204 -1.74 0.80 2.07
N PHE A 205 -0.83 0.84 3.06
CA PHE A 205 -0.80 1.92 4.05
C PHE A 205 -0.58 3.27 3.38
N GLN A 206 0.39 3.38 2.48
CA GLN A 206 0.66 4.61 1.73
C GLN A 206 -0.50 5.01 0.81
N ALA A 207 -1.22 4.04 0.23
CA ALA A 207 -2.42 4.29 -0.57
C ALA A 207 -3.47 5.12 0.19
N THR A 208 -3.59 4.94 1.51
CA THR A 208 -4.56 5.69 2.32
C THR A 208 -4.27 7.20 2.33
N PHE A 209 -2.99 7.59 2.30
CA PHE A 209 -2.57 8.99 2.19
C PHE A 209 -2.77 9.54 0.77
N ALA A 210 -2.52 8.72 -0.26
CA ALA A 210 -2.78 9.08 -1.65
C ALA A 210 -4.27 9.35 -1.91
N ILE A 211 -5.14 8.63 -1.20
CA ILE A 211 -6.60 8.78 -1.31
C ILE A 211 -7.09 10.07 -0.63
N ILE A 212 -6.58 10.41 0.56
CA ILE A 212 -7.10 11.54 1.35
C ILE A 212 -6.67 12.91 0.78
N THR A 213 -5.48 13.01 0.17
CA THR A 213 -4.94 14.28 -0.32
C THR A 213 -5.80 14.98 -1.38
N PRO A 214 -6.24 14.33 -2.48
CA PRO A 214 -7.14 14.97 -3.43
C PRO A 214 -8.56 15.13 -2.88
N ALA A 215 -8.99 14.31 -1.91
CA ALA A 215 -10.28 14.48 -1.24
C ALA A 215 -10.36 15.84 -0.50
N LEU A 216 -9.26 16.30 0.11
CA LEU A 216 -9.16 17.62 0.74
C LEU A 216 -9.26 18.76 -0.29
N ILE A 217 -8.58 18.62 -1.43
CA ILE A 217 -8.59 19.63 -2.51
C ILE A 217 -10.01 19.78 -3.07
N VAL A 218 -10.69 18.65 -3.31
CA VAL A 218 -12.05 18.64 -3.86
C VAL A 218 -13.06 19.24 -2.90
N GLY A 219 -12.89 18.98 -1.60
CA GLY A 219 -13.68 19.62 -0.55
C GLY A 219 -13.70 21.16 -0.62
N GLY A 220 -12.57 21.78 -0.97
CA GLY A 220 -12.45 23.24 -1.12
C GLY A 220 -12.96 23.79 -2.46
N LEU A 221 -12.98 22.95 -3.51
CA LEU A 221 -13.38 23.34 -4.88
C LEU A 221 -14.81 22.93 -5.24
N VAL A 222 -15.49 22.27 -4.32
CA VAL A 222 -16.89 21.88 -4.41
C VAL A 222 -17.77 23.08 -4.78
N ASP A 223 -18.73 22.83 -5.68
CA ASP A 223 -19.62 23.80 -6.32
C ASP A 223 -19.03 24.70 -7.41
N ARG A 224 -17.71 24.64 -7.68
CA ARG A 224 -17.08 25.50 -8.70
C ARG A 224 -16.59 24.77 -9.95
N MET A 225 -16.56 23.42 -9.94
CA MET A 225 -16.05 22.62 -11.06
C MET A 225 -17.03 21.57 -11.56
N LYS A 226 -16.95 21.26 -12.86
CA LYS A 226 -17.68 20.12 -13.47
C LYS A 226 -17.05 18.81 -13.00
N PHE A 227 -17.88 17.79 -12.79
CA PHE A 227 -17.42 16.46 -12.38
C PHE A 227 -16.31 15.89 -13.29
N SER A 228 -16.47 15.98 -14.61
CA SER A 228 -15.45 15.51 -15.56
C SER A 228 -14.12 16.26 -15.43
N ALA A 229 -14.15 17.54 -15.07
CA ALA A 229 -12.93 18.32 -14.87
C ALA A 229 -12.22 17.91 -13.58
N ILE A 230 -12.98 17.59 -12.51
CA ILE A 230 -12.43 17.06 -11.26
C ILE A 230 -11.71 15.73 -11.48
N VAL A 231 -12.30 14.80 -12.24
CA VAL A 231 -11.69 13.48 -12.50
C VAL A 231 -10.33 13.63 -13.21
N VAL A 232 -10.27 14.43 -14.27
CA VAL A 232 -9.02 14.67 -15.01
C VAL A 232 -8.01 15.41 -14.15
N PHE A 233 -8.46 16.41 -13.39
CA PHE A 233 -7.61 17.17 -12.48
C PHE A 233 -6.97 16.25 -11.43
N VAL A 234 -7.76 15.39 -10.78
CA VAL A 234 -7.27 14.48 -9.74
C VAL A 234 -6.26 13.48 -10.29
N LEU A 235 -6.49 12.91 -11.48
CA LEU A 235 -5.53 11.99 -12.09
C LEU A 235 -4.20 12.68 -12.44
N LEU A 236 -4.27 13.87 -13.06
CA LEU A 236 -3.06 14.62 -13.40
C LEU A 236 -2.33 15.11 -12.14
N TRP A 237 -3.07 15.56 -11.14
CA TRP A 237 -2.51 16.02 -9.88
C TRP A 237 -1.88 14.87 -9.09
N GLY A 238 -2.55 13.72 -9.02
CA GLY A 238 -2.00 12.51 -8.41
C GLY A 238 -0.67 12.15 -9.06
N THR A 239 -0.66 11.99 -10.39
CA THR A 239 0.51 11.50 -11.12
C THR A 239 1.67 12.48 -11.22
N PHE A 240 1.43 13.79 -11.31
CA PHE A 240 2.51 14.77 -11.53
C PHE A 240 2.83 15.65 -10.32
N VAL A 241 2.08 15.54 -9.23
CA VAL A 241 2.28 16.37 -8.03
C VAL A 241 2.33 15.54 -6.75
N TYR A 242 1.55 14.47 -6.63
CA TYR A 242 1.56 13.63 -5.44
C TYR A 242 2.58 12.50 -5.51
N ASP A 243 2.66 11.82 -6.65
CA ASP A 243 3.56 10.66 -6.84
C ASP A 243 5.07 11.04 -6.87
N PRO A 244 5.51 12.18 -7.44
CA PRO A 244 6.89 12.66 -7.33
C PRO A 244 7.26 13.16 -5.93
#